data_AF-E9J6B5-F1
#
_entry.id   AF-E9J6B5-F1
#
_cell.length_a   1.000
_cell.length_b   1.000
_cell.length_c   1.000
_cell.angle_alpha   90.00
_cell.angle_beta   90.00
_cell.angle_gamma   90.00
#
_symmetry.space_group_name_H-M   'P 1'
#
loop_
_entity.id
_entity.type
_entity.pdbx_description
1 polymer ?
#
loop_
_entity_poly.entity_id
_entity_poly.type
_entity_poly.pdbx_seq_one_letter_code
_entity_poly.pdbx_strand_id
1 'polypeptide(L)'
;VFLIPGINVPLLMLAGFFVKIAELSVYIQPLTFLSYYRYIFEGLLQAIYLDRPNLSCSEDYCYFRSTNKILSTMDLPTMPFYVILIILGSWIFCFHIIVYAVFHWKLYYAKK
;
A
#
# COMPACT_ATOMS: atom_id res chain seq x y z
N VAL A 1 16.93 0.61 17.27
CA VAL A 1 15.50 0.82 17.59
C VAL A 1 14.86 1.91 16.74
N PHE A 2 15.49 3.09 16.54
CA PHE A 2 14.93 4.20 15.74
C PHE A 2 14.88 4.01 14.21
N LEU A 3 15.66 3.08 13.64
CA LEU A 3 15.68 2.81 12.20
C LEU A 3 14.33 2.33 11.65
N ILE A 4 13.63 1.49 12.41
CA ILE A 4 12.35 0.91 11.99
C ILE A 4 11.28 2.02 11.80
N PRO A 5 11.00 2.87 12.80
CA PRO A 5 10.04 3.96 12.61
C PRO A 5 10.56 4.98 11.59
N GLY A 6 11.87 5.25 11.53
CA GLY A 6 12.45 6.18 10.56
C GLY A 6 12.21 5.79 9.10
N ILE A 7 12.12 4.49 8.80
CA ILE A 7 11.82 3.98 7.45
C ILE A 7 10.31 3.83 7.23
N ASN A 8 9.55 3.33 8.21
CA ASN A 8 8.13 3.05 8.00
C ASN A 8 7.27 4.31 7.95
N VAL A 9 7.61 5.36 8.71
CA VAL A 9 6.85 6.64 8.69
C VAL A 9 6.80 7.26 7.29
N PRO A 10 7.92 7.50 6.59
CA PRO A 10 7.86 8.06 5.23
C PRO A 10 7.19 7.11 4.23
N LEU A 11 7.37 5.80 4.36
CA LEU A 11 6.70 4.81 3.49
C LEU A 11 5.17 4.83 3.66
N LEU A 12 4.69 5.04 4.89
CA LEU A 12 3.27 5.18 5.20
C LEU A 12 2.70 6.50 4.65
N MET A 13 3.44 7.60 4.72
CA MET A 13 3.01 8.88 4.13
C MET A 13 2.83 8.77 2.62
N LEU A 14 3.67 7.98 1.96
CA LEU A 14 3.62 7.69 0.52
C LEU A 14 2.62 6.58 0.13
N ALA A 15 1.78 6.11 1.05
CA ALA A 15 0.80 5.05 0.76
C ALA A 15 -0.37 5.47 -0.14
N GLY A 16 -0.50 6.76 -0.47
CA GLY A 16 -1.65 7.30 -1.23
C GLY A 16 -2.83 7.74 -0.36
N PHE A 17 -2.79 7.48 0.95
CA PHE A 17 -3.82 7.95 1.89
C PHE A 17 -3.65 9.44 2.27
N PHE A 18 -2.42 9.87 2.60
CA PHE A 18 -2.15 11.25 3.03
C PHE A 18 -1.87 12.20 1.87
N VAL A 19 -1.22 11.71 0.81
CA VAL A 19 -0.82 12.49 -0.37
C VAL A 19 -1.27 11.74 -1.61
N LYS A 20 -1.93 12.44 -2.53
CA LYS A 20 -2.32 11.88 -3.83
C LYS A 20 -1.10 11.60 -4.69
N ILE A 21 -1.00 10.38 -5.21
CA ILE A 21 0.17 9.90 -5.97
C ILE A 21 0.37 10.69 -7.27
N ALA A 22 -0.71 11.15 -7.91
CA ALA A 22 -0.66 11.96 -9.12
C ALA A 22 -0.05 13.36 -8.92
N GLU A 23 -0.17 13.92 -7.71
CA GLU A 23 0.33 15.26 -7.37
C GLU A 23 1.81 15.24 -6.94
N LEU A 24 2.39 14.05 -6.73
CA LEU A 24 3.80 13.90 -6.39
C LEU A 24 4.68 14.12 -7.62
N SER A 25 5.81 14.81 -7.42
CA SER A 25 6.84 15.00 -8.45
C SER A 25 7.27 13.67 -9.05
N VAL A 26 7.51 13.65 -10.36
CA VAL A 26 7.90 12.46 -11.16
C VAL A 26 9.11 11.73 -10.55
N TYR A 27 10.00 12.45 -9.86
CA TYR A 27 11.17 11.87 -9.19
C TYR A 27 10.83 11.03 -7.95
N ILE A 28 9.75 11.36 -7.24
CA ILE A 28 9.35 10.69 -5.98
C ILE A 28 8.35 9.56 -6.26
N GLN A 29 7.62 9.61 -7.38
CA GLN A 29 6.70 8.56 -7.82
C GLN A 29 7.27 7.13 -7.78
N PRO A 30 8.50 6.82 -8.26
CA PRO A 30 9.05 5.46 -8.17
C PRO A 30 9.16 4.93 -6.74
N LEU A 31 9.42 5.80 -5.76
CA LEU A 31 9.51 5.40 -4.36
C LEU A 31 8.15 4.91 -3.82
N THR A 32 7.05 5.51 -4.30
CA THR A 32 5.68 5.09 -3.97
C THR A 32 5.36 3.69 -4.50
N PHE A 33 5.95 3.27 -5.62
CA PHE A 33 5.80 1.89 -6.13
C PHE A 33 6.58 0.85 -5.31
N LEU A 34 7.63 1.27 -4.60
CA LEU A 34 8.36 0.40 -3.67
C LEU A 34 7.64 0.24 -2.33
N SER A 35 6.78 1.19 -1.94
CA SER A 35 6.06 1.12 -0.67
C SER A 35 4.99 0.03 -0.68
N TYR A 36 5.18 -1.00 0.15
CA TYR A 36 4.17 -2.04 0.35
C TYR A 36 2.85 -1.49 0.92
N TYR A 37 2.90 -0.37 1.67
CA TYR A 37 1.71 0.30 2.21
C TYR A 37 0.75 0.81 1.14
N ARG A 38 1.27 1.23 -0.02
CA ARG A 38 0.45 1.63 -1.16
C ARG A 38 -0.48 0.48 -1.59
N TYR A 39 0.10 -0.70 -1.82
CA TYR A 39 -0.65 -1.87 -2.26
C TYR A 39 -1.61 -2.38 -1.17
N ILE A 40 -1.24 -2.27 0.11
CA ILE A 40 -2.15 -2.57 1.23
C ILE A 40 -3.36 -1.63 1.19
N PHE A 41 -3.15 -0.33 1.04
CA PHE A 41 -4.24 0.66 1.04
C PHE A 41 -5.14 0.48 -0.18
N GLU A 42 -4.57 0.24 -1.36
CA GLU A 42 -5.30 -0.07 -2.59
C GLU A 42 -6.14 -1.35 -2.44
N GLY A 43 -5.54 -2.42 -1.93
CA GLY A 43 -6.22 -3.68 -1.68
C GLY A 43 -7.31 -3.57 -0.62
N LEU A 44 -7.10 -2.78 0.44
CA LEU A 44 -8.10 -2.53 1.48
C LEU A 44 -9.30 -1.76 0.93
N LEU A 45 -9.06 -0.71 0.14
CA LEU A 45 -10.13 0.04 -0.50
C LEU A 45 -10.91 -0.85 -1.47
N GLN A 46 -10.23 -1.64 -2.30
CA GLN A 46 -10.91 -2.63 -3.13
C GLN A 46 -11.68 -3.64 -2.27
N ALA A 47 -11.13 -4.18 -1.19
CA ALA A 47 -11.85 -5.15 -0.36
C ALA A 47 -13.12 -4.59 0.31
N ILE A 48 -13.14 -3.29 0.65
CA ILE A 48 -14.30 -2.64 1.29
C ILE A 48 -15.34 -2.16 0.28
N TYR A 49 -14.87 -1.66 -0.87
CA TYR A 49 -15.67 -0.85 -1.79
C TYR A 49 -15.90 -1.53 -3.15
N LEU A 50 -15.15 -2.56 -3.52
CA LEU A 50 -15.41 -3.34 -4.73
C LEU A 50 -16.76 -4.06 -4.59
N ASP A 51 -17.60 -3.97 -5.62
CA ASP A 51 -18.92 -4.60 -5.71
C ASP A 51 -19.91 -4.26 -4.58
N ARG A 52 -19.70 -3.14 -3.86
CA ARG A 52 -20.63 -2.66 -2.86
C ARG A 52 -21.77 -1.85 -3.50
N PRO A 53 -23.04 -2.05 -3.09
CA PRO A 53 -24.12 -1.17 -3.50
C PRO A 53 -23.89 0.27 -3.00
N ASN A 54 -24.47 1.23 -3.72
CA ASN A 54 -24.36 2.66 -3.39
C ASN A 54 -24.73 2.92 -1.93
N LEU A 55 -23.95 3.79 -1.28
CA LEU A 55 -24.19 4.13 0.12
C LEU A 55 -25.51 4.91 0.26
N SER A 56 -26.25 4.63 1.34
CA SER A 56 -27.42 5.42 1.74
C SER A 56 -26.95 6.78 2.27
N CYS A 57 -27.34 7.86 1.62
CA CYS A 57 -27.08 9.22 2.08
C CYS A 57 -28.37 9.85 2.59
N SER A 58 -28.28 10.65 3.65
CA SER A 58 -29.43 11.35 4.26
C SER A 58 -29.76 12.68 3.58
N GLU A 59 -28.86 13.22 2.75
CA GLU A 59 -29.03 14.49 2.04
C GLU A 59 -29.25 14.26 0.54
N ASP A 60 -29.96 15.20 -0.10
CA ASP A 60 -30.33 15.14 -1.53
C ASP A 60 -29.11 15.15 -2.47
N TYR A 61 -28.01 15.79 -2.06
CA TYR A 61 -26.76 15.81 -2.81
C TYR A 61 -25.66 15.03 -2.07
N CYS A 62 -25.25 13.90 -2.65
CA CYS A 62 -24.21 13.05 -2.05
C CYS A 62 -23.12 12.71 -3.08
N TYR A 63 -22.01 13.43 -3.01
CA TYR A 63 -20.86 13.25 -3.92
C TYR A 63 -20.26 11.84 -3.86
N PHE A 64 -20.21 11.24 -2.67
CA PHE A 64 -19.64 9.90 -2.42
C PHE A 64 -20.69 8.78 -2.40
N ARG A 65 -21.87 9.01 -2.99
CA ARG A 65 -22.91 7.98 -3.08
C ARG A 65 -22.44 6.75 -3.86
N SER A 66 -21.70 7.00 -4.95
CA SER A 66 -21.12 5.95 -5.77
C SER A 66 -19.77 5.51 -5.23
N THR A 67 -19.69 4.25 -4.87
CA THR A 67 -18.49 3.63 -4.33
C THR A 67 -17.34 3.61 -5.34
N ASN A 68 -17.64 3.46 -6.62
CA ASN A 68 -16.66 3.58 -7.71
C ASN A 68 -16.07 4.99 -7.80
N LYS A 69 -16.83 6.03 -7.40
CA LYS A 69 -16.33 7.40 -7.37
C LYS A 69 -15.32 7.61 -6.25
N ILE A 70 -15.52 6.98 -5.08
CA ILE A 70 -14.54 6.98 -3.99
C ILE A 70 -13.21 6.39 -4.46
N LEU A 71 -13.28 5.25 -5.16
CA LEU A 71 -12.10 4.57 -5.69
C LEU A 71 -11.35 5.44 -6.72
N SER A 72 -12.10 6.13 -7.59
CA SER A 72 -11.54 7.06 -8.59
C SER A 72 -10.97 8.35 -7.97
N THR A 73 -11.59 8.89 -6.91
CA THR A 73 -11.11 10.11 -6.23
C THR A 73 -9.79 9.90 -5.49
N MET A 74 -9.54 8.66 -5.02
CA MET A 74 -8.30 8.29 -4.35
C MET A 74 -7.11 8.08 -5.32
N ASP A 75 -7.33 8.24 -6.63
CA ASP A 75 -6.28 8.18 -7.67
C ASP A 75 -5.43 6.90 -7.62
N LEU A 76 -6.07 5.81 -7.20
CA LEU A 76 -5.45 4.50 -7.17
C LEU A 76 -5.63 3.88 -8.54
N PRO A 77 -4.54 3.44 -9.20
CA PRO A 77 -4.67 2.71 -10.45
C PRO A 77 -5.54 1.50 -10.19
N THR A 78 -6.45 1.20 -11.11
CA THR A 78 -7.34 0.05 -11.03
C THR A 78 -6.56 -1.23 -11.36
N MET A 79 -5.57 -1.60 -10.53
CA MET A 79 -4.98 -2.93 -10.60
C MET A 79 -6.02 -3.93 -10.10
N PRO A 80 -6.18 -5.08 -10.76
CA PRO A 80 -7.13 -6.07 -10.29
C PRO A 80 -6.67 -6.65 -8.94
N PHE A 81 -7.62 -6.92 -8.06
CA PHE A 81 -7.38 -7.34 -6.67
C PHE A 81 -6.38 -8.50 -6.53
N TYR A 82 -6.42 -9.47 -7.45
CA TYR A 82 -5.49 -10.62 -7.43
C TYR A 82 -4.02 -10.21 -7.65
N VAL A 83 -3.74 -9.17 -8.43
CA VAL A 83 -2.38 -8.67 -8.67
C VAL A 83 -1.83 -8.05 -7.39
N ILE A 84 -2.66 -7.32 -6.65
CA ILE A 84 -2.30 -6.73 -5.35
C ILE A 84 -1.92 -7.84 -4.37
N LEU A 85 -2.68 -8.94 -4.31
CA LEU A 85 -2.35 -10.09 -3.47
C LEU A 85 -1.02 -10.75 -3.85
N ILE A 86 -0.74 -10.90 -5.16
CA ILE A 86 0.54 -11.46 -5.64
C ILE A 86 1.71 -10.55 -5.25
N ILE A 87 1.57 -9.23 -5.42
CA ILE A 87 2.62 -8.26 -5.06
C ILE A 87 2.89 -8.29 -3.55
N LEU A 88 1.85 -8.26 -2.72
CA LEU A 88 2.00 -8.32 -1.27
C LEU A 88 2.60 -9.66 -0.81
N GLY A 89 2.17 -10.78 -1.40
CA GLY A 89 2.73 -12.10 -1.14
C GLY A 89 4.23 -12.17 -1.49
N SER A 90 4.61 -11.62 -2.65
CA SER A 90 6.01 -11.50 -3.06
C SER A 90 6.84 -10.69 -2.06
N TRP A 91 6.31 -9.55 -1.59
CA TRP A 91 6.97 -8.73 -0.57
C TRP A 91 7.19 -9.49 0.75
N ILE A 92 6.19 -10.21 1.23
CA ILE A 92 6.30 -11.02 2.45
C ILE A 92 7.40 -12.06 2.28
N PHE A 93 7.42 -12.77 1.15
CA PHE A 93 8.43 -13.77 0.85
C PHE A 93 9.84 -13.17 0.79
N CYS A 94 10.01 -12.03 0.12
CA CYS A 94 11.27 -11.28 0.07
C CYS A 94 11.75 -10.89 1.48
N PHE A 95 10.87 -10.35 2.33
CA PHE A 95 11.23 -10.02 3.71
C PHE A 95 11.66 -11.24 4.53
N HIS A 96 10.97 -12.39 4.36
CA HIS A 96 11.37 -13.63 5.02
C HIS A 96 12.75 -14.10 4.58
N ILE A 97 13.06 -14.04 3.28
CA ILE A 97 14.40 -14.37 2.77
C ILE A 97 15.45 -13.44 3.37
N ILE A 98 15.20 -12.13 3.42
CA ILE A 98 16.14 -11.16 3.99
C ILE A 98 16.40 -11.46 5.46
N VAL A 99 15.34 -11.70 6.25
CA VAL A 99 15.46 -12.05 7.67
C VAL A 99 16.25 -13.34 7.84
N TYR A 100 15.94 -14.37 7.06
CA TYR A 100 16.65 -15.65 7.09
C TYR A 100 18.13 -15.50 6.71
N ALA A 101 18.44 -14.73 5.66
CA ALA A 101 19.81 -14.47 5.22
C ALA A 101 20.61 -13.70 6.28
N VAL A 102 20.01 -12.66 6.88
CA VAL A 102 20.64 -11.89 7.98
C VAL A 102 20.87 -12.78 9.20
N PHE A 103 19.91 -13.64 9.54
CA PHE A 103 20.04 -14.58 10.65
C PHE A 103 21.16 -15.60 10.40
N HIS A 104 21.22 -16.19 9.20
CA HIS A 104 22.31 -17.10 8.80
C HIS A 104 23.67 -16.40 8.78
N TRP A 105 23.75 -15.17 8.27
CA TRP A 105 24.97 -14.38 8.27
C TRP A 105 25.47 -14.14 9.69
N LYS A 106 24.58 -13.76 10.61
CA LYS A 106 24.89 -13.55 12.03
C LYS A 106 25.38 -14.84 12.69
N LEU A 107 24.73 -15.98 12.42
CA LEU A 107 25.17 -17.28 12.94
C LEU A 107 26.55 -17.68 12.41
N TYR A 108 26.81 -17.48 11.12
CA TYR A 108 28.10 -17.78 10.52
C TYR A 108 29.22 -16.92 11.12
N TYR A 109 28.98 -15.61 11.29
CA TYR A 109 29.94 -14.71 11.92
C TYR A 109 30.17 -14.99 13.40
N ALA A 110 29.16 -15.46 14.14
CA ALA A 110 29.30 -15.79 15.56
C ALA A 110 30.04 -17.11 15.82
N LYS A 111 30.09 -18.00 14.81
CA LYS A 111 30.79 -19.28 14.89
C LYS A 111 32.27 -19.18 14.49
N LYS A 112 32.69 -18.05 13.89
CA LYS A 112 34.07 -17.76 13.50
C LYS A 112 34.74 -16.89 14.56
#